data_AF-A0AAT9HU31-F1
#
_entry.id   AF-A0AAT9HU31-F1
#
_cell.length_a   1.000
_cell.length_b   1.000
_cell.length_c   1.000
_cell.angle_alpha   90.00
_cell.angle_beta   90.00
_cell.angle_gamma   90.00
#
_symmetry.space_group_name_H-M   'P 1'
#
loop_
_entity.id
_entity.type
_entity.pdbx_description
1 polymer ?
#
loop_
_entity_poly.entity_id
_entity_poly.type
_entity_poly.pdbx_seq_one_letter_code
_entity_poly.pdbx_strand_id
1 'polypeptide(L)'
;MGSTDGGEVTVNRRRLTVASLGVSAALTAALFTGIALSVPDHAASAHQAGPSRDVLIGHGADHLPSQSAQDWVTYADHVVVASAVSDREVPASTQELERGEGVIGRTVTLKVDKVLWSRDGAAQPAPATWDYSAMGWEFTDGSTDNRTRMAVAEQPRVEVGHTYIMALTWEQQQCAEGDGVQPAQWRGLGEGSEIPFDDAVIGNGELEGRTQTTQQAKSAAADAVDADDSLEDQMAGRTADALIHALVTAQPAQTAQQSARNALPADCG
;
A
#
# COMPACT_ATOMS: atom_id res chain seq x y z
N MET A 1 11.21 -2.29 -62.21
CA MET A 1 12.31 -1.67 -62.97
C MET A 1 12.32 -0.19 -62.66
N GLY A 2 13.41 0.34 -62.09
CA GLY A 2 13.55 1.74 -61.69
C GLY A 2 14.16 1.86 -60.30
N SER A 3 15.49 1.87 -60.25
CA SER A 3 16.37 2.01 -59.09
C SER A 3 16.92 3.44 -59.01
N THR A 4 17.61 3.74 -57.90
CA THR A 4 18.40 4.95 -57.53
C THR A 4 17.55 6.13 -57.01
N ASP A 5 17.88 6.87 -55.95
CA ASP A 5 19.14 7.13 -55.22
C ASP A 5 18.71 7.69 -53.82
N GLY A 6 19.36 7.45 -52.68
CA GLY A 6 20.70 7.91 -52.34
C GLY A 6 20.64 9.24 -51.56
N GLY A 7 20.53 9.18 -50.23
CA GLY A 7 20.44 10.36 -49.36
C GLY A 7 21.05 10.11 -47.99
N GLU A 8 22.36 10.28 -47.92
CA GLU A 8 23.28 10.11 -46.78
C GLU A 8 23.07 11.21 -45.72
N VAL A 9 22.87 10.83 -44.45
CA VAL A 9 22.86 11.77 -43.31
C VAL A 9 24.22 11.72 -42.62
N THR A 10 24.92 12.86 -42.70
CA THR A 10 26.25 13.07 -42.16
C THR A 10 26.30 13.09 -40.63
N VAL A 11 27.28 12.36 -40.13
CA VAL A 11 27.76 12.22 -38.75
C VAL A 11 28.13 13.57 -38.11
N ASN A 12 27.71 13.80 -36.86
CA ASN A 12 28.32 14.81 -36.00
C ASN A 12 28.91 14.17 -34.73
N ARG A 13 30.18 13.76 -34.83
CA ARG A 13 31.02 13.36 -33.69
C ARG A 13 31.72 14.62 -33.19
N ARG A 14 31.39 15.08 -31.97
CA ARG A 14 32.28 15.97 -31.22
C ARG A 14 33.04 15.15 -30.18
N ARG A 15 34.30 14.84 -30.50
CA ARG A 15 35.36 14.56 -29.52
C ARG A 15 36.13 15.86 -29.31
N LEU A 16 36.35 16.23 -28.06
CA LEU A 16 37.45 17.11 -27.66
C LEU A 16 38.23 16.41 -26.56
N THR A 17 39.47 16.11 -26.91
CA THR A 17 40.55 15.56 -26.08
C THR A 17 41.42 16.73 -25.58
N VAL A 18 42.32 16.42 -24.63
CA VAL A 18 43.61 17.08 -24.26
C VAL A 18 43.59 17.51 -22.78
N ALA A 19 44.16 16.70 -21.86
CA ALA A 19 45.58 16.61 -21.41
C ALA A 19 45.95 17.71 -20.39
N SER A 20 46.86 17.60 -19.42
CA SER A 20 47.60 16.52 -18.74
C SER A 20 48.50 17.20 -17.68
N LEU A 21 48.82 16.49 -16.58
CA LEU A 21 50.03 16.59 -15.73
C LEU A 21 50.33 17.86 -14.91
N GLY A 22 50.58 17.64 -13.61
CA GLY A 22 51.25 18.58 -12.70
C GLY A 22 51.62 17.91 -11.37
N VAL A 23 52.87 17.43 -11.28
CA VAL A 23 53.54 16.76 -10.16
C VAL A 23 54.06 17.80 -9.14
N SER A 24 54.03 17.51 -7.82
CA SER A 24 55.22 17.57 -6.93
C SER A 24 54.93 17.17 -5.47
N ALA A 25 55.88 16.42 -4.95
CA ALA A 25 55.96 15.78 -3.65
C ALA A 25 56.44 16.72 -2.53
N ALA A 26 56.19 16.34 -1.27
CA ALA A 26 57.12 16.59 -0.18
C ALA A 26 57.04 15.45 0.86
N LEU A 27 58.17 14.77 1.03
CA LEU A 27 58.46 13.85 2.13
C LEU A 27 58.40 14.58 3.48
N THR A 28 57.92 13.89 4.52
CA THR A 28 58.56 13.98 5.84
C THR A 28 58.43 12.65 6.56
N ALA A 29 59.57 12.01 6.76
CA ALA A 29 59.72 10.83 7.59
C ALA A 29 59.82 11.24 9.05
N ALA A 30 59.12 10.53 9.93
CA ALA A 30 59.47 10.43 11.35
C ALA A 30 59.25 8.99 11.81
N LEU A 31 60.37 8.30 12.02
CA LEU A 31 60.47 6.98 12.64
C LEU A 31 60.13 7.11 14.14
N PHE A 32 59.13 6.37 14.60
CA PHE A 32 59.10 5.88 15.98
C PHE A 32 58.76 4.40 16.00
N THR A 33 59.79 3.63 16.37
CA THR A 33 59.74 2.20 16.61
C THR A 33 59.07 1.94 17.95
N GLY A 34 57.81 1.52 17.92
CA GLY A 34 57.10 0.99 19.08
C GLY A 34 56.55 -0.38 18.73
N ILE A 35 57.23 -1.45 19.17
CA ILE A 35 56.71 -2.82 19.08
C ILE A 35 55.66 -2.95 20.18
N ALA A 36 54.41 -2.66 19.85
CA ALA A 36 53.26 -3.10 20.64
C ALA A 36 52.81 -4.46 20.10
N LEU A 37 52.78 -5.46 20.98
CA LEU A 37 52.17 -6.76 20.71
C LEU A 37 50.65 -6.56 20.56
N SER A 38 50.20 -6.39 19.32
CA SER A 38 48.78 -6.39 18.99
C SER A 38 48.26 -7.82 19.10
N VAL A 39 47.61 -8.14 20.22
CA VAL A 39 46.59 -9.19 20.21
C VAL A 39 45.58 -8.75 19.14
N PRO A 40 45.16 -9.60 18.20
CA PRO A 40 44.02 -9.30 17.36
C PRO A 40 42.80 -9.32 18.29
N ASP A 41 42.54 -8.20 18.95
CA ASP A 41 41.18 -7.84 19.32
C ASP A 41 40.41 -7.97 18.02
N HIS A 42 39.56 -8.99 17.99
CA HIS A 42 38.51 -9.10 17.03
C HIS A 42 37.70 -7.84 17.26
N ALA A 43 38.05 -6.77 16.53
CA ALA A 43 37.16 -5.69 16.24
C ALA A 43 35.96 -6.41 15.63
N ALA A 44 34.99 -6.69 16.50
CA ALA A 44 33.65 -7.03 16.11
C ALA A 44 33.36 -6.04 15.00
N SER A 45 33.24 -6.56 13.78
CA SER A 45 32.60 -5.82 12.71
C SER A 45 31.28 -5.42 13.32
N ALA A 46 31.24 -4.19 13.85
CA ALA A 46 30.02 -3.48 14.10
C ALA A 46 29.41 -3.44 12.71
N HIS A 47 28.59 -4.46 12.43
CA HIS A 47 27.57 -4.37 11.42
C HIS A 47 26.85 -3.10 11.81
N GLN A 48 27.16 -2.04 11.08
CA GLN A 48 26.36 -0.84 11.08
C GLN A 48 24.99 -1.33 10.65
N ALA A 49 24.12 -1.57 11.63
CA ALA A 49 22.69 -1.69 11.42
C ALA A 49 22.20 -0.30 10.99
N GLY A 50 22.44 0.02 9.72
CA GLY A 50 21.76 1.06 8.98
C GLY A 50 20.54 0.43 8.29
N PRO A 51 19.39 1.13 8.21
CA PRO A 51 18.10 0.46 8.08
C PRO A 51 17.78 0.15 6.62
N SER A 52 17.73 -1.12 6.22
CA SER A 52 16.84 -1.52 5.12
C SER A 52 15.46 -1.77 5.72
N ARG A 53 14.62 -0.77 5.50
CA ARG A 53 13.18 -0.76 5.78
C ARG A 53 12.49 -1.66 4.76
N ASP A 54 12.86 -2.92 4.69
CA ASP A 54 12.30 -3.83 3.72
C ASP A 54 10.86 -4.14 4.16
N VAL A 55 9.91 -3.64 3.38
CA VAL A 55 8.51 -4.04 3.47
C VAL A 55 8.37 -5.24 2.56
N LEU A 56 8.02 -6.38 3.13
CA LEU A 56 7.63 -7.55 2.37
C LEU A 56 6.28 -7.26 1.70
N ILE A 57 6.25 -7.34 0.38
CA ILE A 57 5.03 -7.14 -0.40
C ILE A 57 4.36 -8.49 -0.65
N GLY A 58 3.16 -8.66 -0.10
CA GLY A 58 2.27 -9.78 -0.39
C GLY A 58 1.35 -9.47 -1.56
N HIS A 59 0.82 -10.52 -2.17
CA HIS A 59 -0.24 -10.42 -3.18
C HIS A 59 -1.45 -11.21 -2.70
N GLY A 60 -2.64 -10.66 -2.93
CA GLY A 60 -3.90 -11.28 -2.56
C GLY A 60 -4.89 -11.30 -3.73
N ALA A 61 -6.00 -12.02 -3.54
CA ALA A 61 -7.16 -11.84 -4.39
C ALA A 61 -8.15 -10.92 -3.68
N ASP A 62 -8.79 -10.04 -4.44
CA ASP A 62 -9.83 -9.15 -3.93
C ASP A 62 -11.00 -9.93 -3.32
N HIS A 63 -11.53 -9.40 -2.22
CA HIS A 63 -12.76 -9.91 -1.63
C HIS A 63 -13.96 -9.63 -2.55
N LEU A 64 -14.01 -8.43 -3.12
CA LEU A 64 -15.00 -7.95 -4.09
C LEU A 64 -14.31 -7.10 -5.16
N PRO A 65 -14.87 -7.04 -6.39
CA PRO A 65 -14.37 -6.11 -7.39
C PRO A 65 -14.30 -4.69 -6.84
N SER A 66 -13.17 -4.04 -7.09
CA SER A 66 -12.82 -2.74 -6.49
C SER A 66 -12.18 -1.77 -7.49
N GLN A 67 -12.03 -2.17 -8.75
CA GLN A 67 -11.13 -1.48 -9.69
C GLN A 67 -11.80 -0.31 -10.42
N SER A 68 -13.14 -0.23 -10.48
CA SER A 68 -13.84 0.84 -11.21
C SER A 68 -14.86 1.60 -10.37
N ALA A 69 -15.28 2.79 -10.82
CA ALA A 69 -16.40 3.50 -10.22
C ALA A 69 -17.70 2.67 -10.26
N GLN A 70 -17.89 1.86 -11.31
CA GLN A 70 -18.98 0.91 -11.39
C GLN A 70 -18.90 -0.14 -10.28
N ASP A 71 -17.72 -0.70 -10.02
CA ASP A 71 -17.54 -1.69 -8.94
C ASP A 71 -17.87 -1.07 -7.58
N TRP A 72 -17.34 0.11 -7.29
CA TRP A 72 -17.60 0.82 -6.05
C TRP A 72 -19.10 1.05 -5.84
N VAL A 73 -19.82 1.60 -6.82
CA VAL A 73 -21.27 1.79 -6.68
C VAL A 73 -22.07 0.49 -6.72
N THR A 74 -21.49 -0.62 -7.21
CA THR A 74 -22.12 -1.95 -7.19
C THR A 74 -22.01 -2.61 -5.83
N TYR A 75 -20.87 -2.48 -5.15
CA TYR A 75 -20.55 -3.29 -3.97
C TYR A 75 -20.41 -2.52 -2.66
N ALA A 76 -20.03 -1.24 -2.66
CA ALA A 76 -19.92 -0.45 -1.44
C ALA A 76 -21.27 0.09 -0.96
N ASP A 77 -21.44 0.19 0.35
CA ASP A 77 -22.54 0.90 0.98
C ASP A 77 -22.21 2.39 1.15
N HIS A 78 -20.95 2.69 1.45
CA HIS A 78 -20.45 4.05 1.61
C HIS A 78 -19.07 4.21 0.99
N VAL A 79 -18.76 5.43 0.54
CA VAL A 79 -17.39 5.86 0.24
C VAL A 79 -17.08 7.00 1.17
N VAL A 80 -15.99 6.89 1.93
CA VAL A 80 -15.65 7.82 3.02
C VAL A 80 -14.22 8.33 2.88
N VAL A 81 -13.97 9.51 3.45
CA VAL A 81 -12.63 9.95 3.85
C VAL A 81 -12.46 9.59 5.32
N ALA A 82 -11.37 8.90 5.65
CA ALA A 82 -11.08 8.50 7.02
C ALA A 82 -9.61 8.72 7.39
N SER A 83 -9.39 9.18 8.62
CA SER A 83 -8.07 9.30 9.23
C SER A 83 -7.76 8.06 10.05
N ALA A 84 -6.53 7.54 9.94
CA ALA A 84 -6.01 6.55 10.87
C ALA A 84 -5.54 7.22 12.17
N VAL A 85 -6.23 6.92 13.27
CA VAL A 85 -6.06 7.65 14.55
C VAL A 85 -5.38 6.84 15.64
N SER A 86 -5.44 5.51 15.58
CA SER A 86 -4.70 4.62 16.48
C SER A 86 -4.47 3.26 15.83
N ASP A 87 -3.47 2.55 16.32
CA ASP A 87 -3.10 1.23 15.85
C ASP A 87 -2.67 0.36 17.04
N ARG A 88 -3.00 -0.93 16.97
CA ARG A 88 -2.59 -1.94 17.93
C ARG A 88 -2.25 -3.23 17.20
N GLU A 89 -1.29 -3.95 17.74
CA GLU A 89 -0.94 -5.27 17.22
C GLU A 89 -1.98 -6.30 17.62
N VAL A 90 -2.24 -7.22 16.71
CA VAL A 90 -2.94 -8.48 16.98
C VAL A 90 -1.84 -9.53 17.13
N PRO A 91 -1.60 -10.05 18.35
CA PRO A 91 -0.54 -11.02 18.57
C PRO A 91 -0.73 -12.27 17.72
N ALA A 92 0.38 -12.85 17.29
CA ALA A 92 0.38 -14.16 16.66
C ALA A 92 -0.25 -15.21 17.58
N SER A 93 -0.94 -16.18 16.99
CA SER A 93 -1.53 -17.29 17.73
C SER A 93 -0.46 -18.19 18.34
N THR A 94 -0.81 -18.93 19.40
CA THR A 94 0.08 -19.95 19.98
C THR A 94 0.57 -20.96 18.93
N GLN A 95 -0.28 -21.33 17.98
CA GLN A 95 0.04 -22.29 16.92
C GLN A 95 1.10 -21.75 15.95
N GLU A 96 1.03 -20.46 15.60
CA GLU A 96 2.05 -19.80 14.77
C GLU A 96 3.39 -19.70 15.52
N LEU A 97 3.36 -19.35 16.80
CA LEU A 97 4.55 -19.31 17.64
C LEU A 97 5.20 -20.69 17.79
N GLU A 98 4.40 -21.74 17.98
CA GLU A 98 4.88 -23.13 18.04
C GLU A 98 5.46 -23.62 16.71
N ARG A 99 4.88 -23.20 15.57
CA ARG A 99 5.43 -23.49 14.24
C ARG A 99 6.72 -22.71 13.96
N GLY A 100 6.96 -21.64 14.70
CA GLY A 100 8.12 -20.78 14.53
C GLY A 100 7.96 -19.73 13.44
N GLU A 101 6.77 -19.57 12.87
CA GLU A 101 6.52 -18.61 11.79
C GLU A 101 5.04 -18.21 11.73
N GLY A 102 4.78 -16.96 11.35
CA GLY A 102 3.42 -16.47 11.16
C GLY A 102 3.34 -14.97 10.97
N VAL A 103 2.13 -14.42 11.17
CA VAL A 103 1.86 -13.01 10.98
C VAL A 103 1.39 -12.39 12.30
N ILE A 104 1.96 -11.23 12.63
CA ILE A 104 1.44 -10.33 13.65
C ILE A 104 0.52 -9.37 12.91
N GLY A 105 -0.78 -9.48 13.14
CA GLY A 105 -1.77 -8.61 12.52
C GLY A 105 -1.79 -7.22 13.15
N ARG A 106 -2.60 -6.32 12.58
CA ARG A 106 -2.88 -5.01 13.15
C ARG A 106 -4.37 -4.76 13.18
N THR A 107 -4.80 -4.00 14.18
CA THR A 107 -6.10 -3.34 14.14
C THR A 107 -5.88 -1.84 14.21
N VAL A 108 -6.21 -1.19 13.11
CA VAL A 108 -6.14 0.26 12.97
C VAL A 108 -7.53 0.83 13.20
N THR A 109 -7.66 1.76 14.15
CA THR A 109 -8.92 2.49 14.32
C THR A 109 -8.94 3.65 13.33
N LEU A 110 -9.96 3.63 12.48
CA LEU A 110 -10.23 4.66 11.50
C LEU A 110 -11.38 5.55 11.98
N LYS A 111 -11.26 6.86 11.79
CA LYS A 111 -12.28 7.85 12.10
C LYS A 111 -12.77 8.46 10.79
N VAL A 112 -14.06 8.34 10.50
CA VAL A 112 -14.65 8.95 9.31
C VAL A 112 -14.68 10.47 9.49
N ASP A 113 -13.99 11.17 8.60
CA ASP A 113 -13.98 12.64 8.56
C ASP A 113 -15.10 13.17 7.66
N LYS A 114 -15.40 12.46 6.56
CA LYS A 114 -16.42 12.85 5.59
C LYS A 114 -16.98 11.64 4.86
N VAL A 115 -18.28 11.62 4.62
CA VAL A 115 -18.92 10.70 3.67
C VAL A 115 -18.96 11.36 2.30
N LEU A 116 -18.37 10.71 1.29
CA LEU A 116 -18.32 11.20 -0.09
C LEU A 116 -19.51 10.72 -0.90
N TRP A 117 -19.91 9.46 -0.69
CA TRP A 117 -21.04 8.83 -1.38
C TRP A 117 -21.69 7.78 -0.48
N SER A 118 -22.97 7.51 -0.69
CA SER A 118 -23.69 6.42 -0.03
C SER A 118 -24.68 5.81 -1.00
N ARG A 119 -24.83 4.49 -0.92
CA ARG A 119 -25.86 3.77 -1.66
C ARG A 119 -27.24 4.14 -1.10
N ASP A 120 -28.18 4.40 -2.00
CA ASP A 120 -29.59 4.51 -1.63
C ASP A 120 -30.06 3.20 -0.99
N GLY A 121 -30.56 3.29 0.25
CA GLY A 121 -31.02 2.13 1.00
C GLY A 121 -29.92 1.27 1.62
N ALA A 122 -28.69 1.78 1.77
CA ALA A 122 -27.65 1.13 2.56
C ALA A 122 -28.20 0.67 3.93
N ALA A 123 -27.95 -0.59 4.29
CA ALA A 123 -28.59 -1.24 5.45
C ALA A 123 -28.12 -0.65 6.79
N GLN A 124 -26.88 -0.17 6.83
CA GLN A 124 -26.29 0.50 7.98
C GLN A 124 -25.89 1.92 7.60
N PRO A 125 -25.91 2.88 8.53
CA PRO A 125 -25.32 4.20 8.29
C PRO A 125 -23.79 4.10 8.28
N ALA A 126 -23.12 5.02 7.56
CA ALA A 126 -21.66 5.10 7.59
C ALA A 126 -21.15 5.22 9.04
N PRO A 127 -20.10 4.47 9.43
CA PRO A 127 -19.61 4.50 10.79
C PRO A 127 -18.99 5.86 11.11
N ALA A 128 -19.06 6.30 12.37
CA ALA A 128 -18.25 7.44 12.82
C ALA A 128 -16.77 7.03 13.00
N THR A 129 -16.58 5.81 13.51
CA THR A 129 -15.28 5.15 13.70
C THR A 129 -15.45 3.65 13.49
N TRP A 130 -14.42 2.97 13.03
CA TRP A 130 -14.40 1.51 12.98
C TRP A 130 -12.99 0.95 13.14
N ASP A 131 -12.91 -0.31 13.52
CA ASP A 131 -11.67 -1.07 13.58
C ASP A 131 -11.44 -1.74 12.21
N TYR A 132 -10.31 -1.44 11.59
CA TYR A 132 -9.87 -1.98 10.31
C TYR A 132 -8.75 -2.99 10.52
N SER A 133 -8.88 -4.17 9.92
CA SER A 133 -7.86 -5.20 9.95
C SER A 133 -6.77 -4.87 8.93
N ALA A 134 -5.61 -4.44 9.41
CA ALA A 134 -4.48 -4.08 8.57
C ALA A 134 -3.37 -5.13 8.60
N MET A 135 -2.58 -5.18 7.53
CA MET A 135 -1.40 -6.04 7.45
C MET A 135 -0.30 -5.51 8.38
N GLY A 136 0.24 -6.39 9.23
CA GLY A 136 1.27 -6.04 10.20
C GLY A 136 2.65 -6.49 9.79
N TRP A 137 3.13 -7.57 10.40
CA TRP A 137 4.49 -8.07 10.24
C TRP A 137 4.52 -9.59 10.08
N GLU A 138 5.46 -10.08 9.29
CA GLU A 138 5.87 -11.48 9.30
C GLU A 138 6.90 -11.70 10.40
N PHE A 139 6.89 -12.86 11.02
CA PHE A 139 8.00 -13.32 11.85
C PHE A 139 8.38 -14.75 11.49
N THR A 140 9.66 -15.08 11.69
CA THR A 140 10.24 -16.42 11.51
C THR A 140 11.06 -16.81 12.74
N ASP A 141 11.56 -18.04 12.76
CA ASP A 141 12.44 -18.59 13.82
C ASP A 141 11.85 -18.55 15.24
N GLY A 142 10.52 -18.48 15.35
CA GLY A 142 9.78 -18.49 16.62
C GLY A 142 9.97 -17.24 17.48
N SER A 143 10.48 -16.15 16.90
CA SER A 143 10.67 -14.89 17.61
C SER A 143 9.94 -13.74 16.94
N THR A 144 9.05 -13.08 17.70
CA THR A 144 8.36 -11.86 17.27
C THR A 144 9.25 -10.61 17.34
N ASP A 145 10.45 -10.71 17.91
CA ASP A 145 11.38 -9.58 18.06
C ASP A 145 12.06 -9.24 16.73
N ASN A 146 12.27 -10.23 15.86
CA ASN A 146 12.93 -10.11 14.56
C ASN A 146 11.91 -10.19 13.41
N ARG A 147 10.92 -9.31 13.44
CA ARG A 147 9.80 -9.29 12.50
C ARG A 147 10.01 -8.32 11.34
N THR A 148 9.48 -8.67 10.17
CA THR A 148 9.56 -7.88 8.93
C THR A 148 8.21 -7.24 8.63
N ARG A 149 8.20 -5.95 8.29
CA ARG A 149 6.97 -5.24 7.93
C ARG A 149 6.35 -5.84 6.66
N MET A 150 5.04 -6.10 6.65
CA MET A 150 4.32 -6.59 5.47
C MET A 150 3.29 -5.60 4.93
N ALA A 151 3.29 -5.35 3.63
CA ALA A 151 2.19 -4.65 2.94
C ALA A 151 1.58 -5.58 1.90
N VAL A 152 0.38 -5.24 1.42
CA VAL A 152 -0.17 -5.84 0.21
C VAL A 152 0.19 -4.94 -0.95
N ALA A 153 0.51 -5.53 -2.11
CA ALA A 153 0.80 -4.80 -3.32
C ALA A 153 -0.32 -3.80 -3.62
N GLU A 154 0.05 -2.61 -4.08
CA GLU A 154 -0.86 -1.54 -4.51
C GLU A 154 -1.89 -1.10 -3.45
N GLN A 155 -1.67 -1.44 -2.17
CA GLN A 155 -2.53 -1.04 -1.05
C GLN A 155 -1.77 -0.22 0.00
N PRO A 156 -2.44 0.75 0.63
CA PRO A 156 -1.89 1.37 1.83
C PRO A 156 -1.79 0.34 2.97
N ARG A 157 -0.78 0.45 3.82
CA ARG A 157 -0.75 -0.29 5.10
C ARG A 157 -1.69 0.31 6.14
N VAL A 158 -2.26 1.49 5.85
CA VAL A 158 -3.17 2.24 6.72
C VAL A 158 -2.46 2.66 8.00
N GLU A 159 -1.46 3.53 7.84
CA GLU A 159 -0.61 4.02 8.91
C GLU A 159 -1.20 5.24 9.63
N VAL A 160 -1.04 5.29 10.96
CA VAL A 160 -1.52 6.41 11.79
C VAL A 160 -0.92 7.74 11.35
N GLY A 161 -1.75 8.77 11.28
CA GLY A 161 -1.36 10.12 10.84
C GLY A 161 -1.61 10.39 9.36
N HIS A 162 -2.04 9.38 8.60
CA HIS A 162 -2.45 9.50 7.21
C HIS A 162 -3.97 9.50 7.05
N THR A 163 -4.43 10.02 5.92
CA THR A 163 -5.84 10.07 5.52
C THR A 163 -6.05 9.25 4.25
N TYR A 164 -7.18 8.55 4.17
CA TYR A 164 -7.51 7.65 3.08
C TYR A 164 -8.93 7.89 2.58
N ILE A 165 -9.17 7.62 1.30
CA ILE A 165 -10.51 7.37 0.79
C ILE A 165 -10.75 5.87 0.81
N MET A 166 -11.88 5.43 1.38
CA MET A 166 -12.21 4.01 1.47
C MET A 166 -13.64 3.73 1.00
N ALA A 167 -13.79 2.74 0.13
CA ALA A 167 -15.09 2.19 -0.24
C ALA A 167 -15.45 1.03 0.71
N LEU A 168 -16.51 1.21 1.49
CA LEU A 168 -16.88 0.32 2.59
C LEU A 168 -18.13 -0.48 2.26
N THR A 169 -18.16 -1.75 2.66
CA THR A 169 -19.36 -2.58 2.69
C THR A 169 -19.58 -3.15 4.09
N TRP A 170 -20.85 -3.29 4.48
CA TRP A 170 -21.24 -3.96 5.70
C TRP A 170 -21.34 -5.46 5.47
N GLU A 171 -20.47 -6.23 6.12
CA GLU A 171 -20.61 -7.67 6.23
C GLU A 171 -21.48 -8.01 7.44
N GLN A 172 -22.56 -8.74 7.19
CA GLN A 172 -23.39 -9.29 8.27
C GLN A 172 -22.60 -10.34 9.06
N GLN A 173 -23.06 -10.58 10.29
CA GLN A 173 -22.54 -11.66 11.11
C GLN A 173 -22.64 -12.99 10.35
N GLN A 174 -21.55 -13.76 10.36
CA GLN A 174 -21.52 -15.08 9.74
C GLN A 174 -21.28 -16.14 10.80
N CYS A 175 -22.02 -17.24 10.67
CA CYS A 175 -21.94 -18.38 11.56
C CYS A 175 -21.78 -19.61 10.67
N ALA A 176 -20.54 -20.03 10.46
CA ALA A 176 -20.20 -21.26 9.75
C ALA A 176 -19.91 -22.37 10.75
N GLU A 177 -20.38 -23.58 10.45
CA GLU A 177 -20.16 -24.75 11.30
C GLU A 177 -18.65 -25.02 11.41
N GLY A 178 -18.09 -24.88 12.62
CA GLY A 178 -16.66 -25.10 12.89
C GLY A 178 -15.80 -23.84 12.96
N ASP A 179 -16.25 -22.69 12.43
CA ASP A 179 -15.44 -21.47 12.30
C ASP A 179 -15.77 -20.38 13.33
N GLY A 180 -16.61 -20.72 14.32
CA GLY A 180 -17.10 -19.79 15.33
C GLY A 180 -18.02 -18.70 14.75
N VAL A 181 -18.31 -17.69 15.59
CA VAL A 181 -19.10 -16.53 15.17
C VAL A 181 -18.14 -15.46 14.64
N GLN A 182 -18.29 -15.11 13.36
CA GLN A 182 -17.63 -13.96 12.77
C GLN A 182 -18.55 -12.76 12.95
N PRO A 183 -18.17 -11.76 13.76
CA PRO A 183 -19.04 -10.62 14.04
C PRO A 183 -19.27 -9.80 12.77
N ALA A 184 -20.42 -9.14 12.70
CA ALA A 184 -20.72 -8.18 11.65
C ALA A 184 -19.70 -7.02 11.71
N GLN A 185 -19.23 -6.57 10.55
CA GLN A 185 -18.14 -5.60 10.48
C GLN A 185 -18.15 -4.80 9.17
N TRP A 186 -17.55 -3.62 9.22
CA TRP A 186 -17.22 -2.85 8.02
C TRP A 186 -15.94 -3.38 7.39
N ARG A 187 -15.94 -3.56 6.06
CA ARG A 187 -14.76 -3.96 5.28
C ARG A 187 -14.57 -3.09 4.05
N GLY A 188 -13.31 -2.99 3.60
CA GLY A 188 -12.99 -2.56 2.24
C GLY A 188 -13.52 -3.56 1.22
N LEU A 189 -13.59 -3.17 -0.05
CA LEU A 189 -14.03 -4.06 -1.13
C LEU A 189 -12.89 -5.00 -1.56
N GLY A 190 -11.69 -4.47 -1.72
CA GLY A 190 -10.54 -5.13 -2.30
C GLY A 190 -9.41 -4.12 -2.49
N GLU A 191 -8.34 -4.51 -3.16
CA GLU A 191 -7.11 -3.73 -3.33
C GLU A 191 -7.34 -2.28 -3.77
N GLY A 192 -8.15 -2.10 -4.80
CA GLY A 192 -8.44 -0.77 -5.35
C GLY A 192 -9.44 0.04 -4.54
N SER A 193 -9.75 -0.34 -3.29
CA SER A 193 -10.80 0.29 -2.47
C SER A 193 -10.29 1.22 -1.38
N GLU A 194 -8.98 1.26 -1.15
CA GLU A 194 -8.31 2.09 -0.16
C GLU A 194 -7.25 2.99 -0.82
N ILE A 195 -7.55 4.28 -0.98
CA ILE A 195 -6.70 5.20 -1.74
C ILE A 195 -6.04 6.22 -0.81
N PRO A 196 -4.72 6.48 -0.90
CA PRO A 196 -4.06 7.55 -0.16
C PRO A 196 -4.69 8.93 -0.44
N PHE A 197 -4.92 9.73 0.59
CA PHE A 197 -5.64 11.02 0.46
C PHE A 197 -5.12 12.14 1.39
N ASP A 198 -3.82 12.16 1.64
CA ASP A 198 -3.20 13.24 2.41
C ASP A 198 -3.33 14.59 1.68
N ASP A 199 -3.47 15.65 2.47
CA ASP A 199 -3.65 17.03 1.98
C ASP A 199 -4.84 17.20 1.01
N ALA A 200 -5.84 16.32 1.11
CA ALA A 200 -7.04 16.28 0.26
C ALA A 200 -6.75 16.07 -1.23
N VAL A 201 -5.68 15.35 -1.55
CA VAL A 201 -5.29 14.99 -2.92
C VAL A 201 -5.21 13.48 -3.07
N ILE A 202 -5.96 12.94 -4.03
CA ILE A 202 -6.01 11.49 -4.30
C ILE A 202 -4.63 10.98 -4.73
N GLY A 203 -4.19 9.85 -4.18
CA GLY A 203 -2.88 9.24 -4.41
C GLY A 203 -1.72 9.90 -3.65
N ASN A 204 -1.98 10.95 -2.86
CA ASN A 204 -0.96 11.54 -1.99
C ASN A 204 -1.00 10.86 -0.61
N GLY A 205 0.15 10.48 -0.06
CA GLY A 205 0.23 9.90 1.28
C GLY A 205 0.87 8.51 1.31
N GLU A 206 0.51 7.70 2.30
CA GLU A 206 1.12 6.38 2.50
C GLU A 206 0.56 5.31 1.58
N LEU A 207 1.44 4.59 0.89
CA LEU A 207 1.17 3.41 0.07
C LEU A 207 2.27 2.35 0.34
N GLU A 208 1.89 1.09 0.57
CA GLU A 208 2.81 -0.02 0.83
C GLU A 208 3.87 0.24 1.93
N GLY A 209 3.56 1.05 2.93
CA GLY A 209 4.47 1.44 4.01
C GLY A 209 5.50 2.50 3.65
N ARG A 210 5.27 3.20 2.54
CA ARG A 210 6.10 4.32 2.08
C ARG A 210 5.21 5.51 1.79
N THR A 211 5.65 6.70 2.18
CA THR A 211 4.97 7.92 1.76
C THR A 211 5.32 8.22 0.32
N GLN A 212 4.30 8.43 -0.51
CA GLN A 212 4.42 8.91 -1.88
C GLN A 212 3.78 10.29 -2.03
N THR A 213 4.30 11.03 -3.01
CA THR A 213 3.74 12.31 -3.45
C THR A 213 2.74 12.09 -4.58
N THR A 214 1.85 13.06 -4.78
CA THR A 214 0.95 13.09 -5.93
C THR A 214 1.67 12.89 -7.28
N GLN A 215 2.88 13.43 -7.44
CA GLN A 215 3.62 13.28 -8.70
C GLN A 215 4.09 11.84 -8.91
N GLN A 216 4.49 11.15 -7.84
CA GLN A 216 4.87 9.73 -7.90
C GLN A 216 3.65 8.87 -8.25
N ALA A 217 2.50 9.11 -7.60
CA ALA A 217 1.26 8.41 -7.91
C ALA A 217 0.85 8.60 -9.38
N LYS A 218 0.88 9.84 -9.90
CA LYS A 218 0.60 10.10 -11.32
C LYS A 218 1.57 9.41 -12.28
N SER A 219 2.84 9.35 -11.92
CA SER A 219 3.84 8.66 -12.73
C SER A 219 3.62 7.15 -12.73
N ALA A 220 3.31 6.55 -11.58
CA ALA A 220 2.95 5.14 -11.48
C ALA A 220 1.71 4.81 -12.32
N ALA A 221 0.65 5.61 -12.19
CA ALA A 221 -0.56 5.50 -12.99
C ALA A 221 -0.28 5.58 -14.49
N ALA A 222 0.59 6.49 -14.94
CA ALA A 222 0.93 6.63 -16.36
C ALA A 222 1.78 5.48 -16.92
N ASP A 223 2.55 4.80 -16.06
CA ASP A 223 3.40 3.66 -16.41
C ASP A 223 2.66 2.32 -16.30
N ALA A 224 1.47 2.30 -15.69
CA ALA A 224 0.62 1.12 -15.63
C ALA A 224 0.28 0.67 -17.05
N VAL A 225 0.41 -0.64 -17.31
CA VAL A 225 0.23 -1.26 -18.63
C VAL A 225 -1.13 -0.88 -19.22
N ASP A 226 -2.11 -0.69 -18.35
CA ASP A 226 -3.44 -0.16 -18.65
C ASP A 226 -3.78 0.99 -17.68
N ALA A 227 -3.08 2.13 -17.80
CA ALA A 227 -3.29 3.36 -17.02
C ALA A 227 -4.74 3.88 -16.90
N ASP A 228 -5.64 3.37 -17.74
CA ASP A 228 -7.06 3.70 -17.76
C ASP A 228 -7.94 2.65 -17.02
N ASP A 229 -7.38 1.57 -16.48
CA ASP A 229 -8.18 0.44 -16.00
C ASP A 229 -8.61 0.56 -14.53
N SER A 230 -7.81 1.20 -13.66
CA SER A 230 -8.18 1.39 -12.25
C SER A 230 -8.74 2.80 -11.97
N LEU A 231 -9.74 2.88 -11.10
CA LEU A 231 -10.32 4.13 -10.65
C LEU A 231 -9.29 4.96 -9.88
N GLU A 232 -8.42 4.31 -9.12
CA GLU A 232 -7.32 4.97 -8.39
C GLU A 232 -6.42 5.74 -9.36
N ASP A 233 -5.94 5.08 -10.42
CA ASP A 233 -5.04 5.68 -11.41
C ASP A 233 -5.71 6.84 -12.14
N GLN A 234 -6.96 6.67 -12.56
CA GLN A 234 -7.74 7.74 -13.20
C GLN A 234 -7.91 8.96 -12.29
N MET A 235 -7.99 8.73 -10.98
CA MET A 235 -8.19 9.77 -9.97
C MET A 235 -6.89 10.34 -9.40
N ALA A 236 -5.73 9.78 -9.73
CA ALA A 236 -4.43 10.19 -9.19
C ALA A 236 -4.20 11.72 -9.33
N GLY A 237 -4.04 12.38 -8.20
CA GLY A 237 -3.87 13.82 -8.04
C GLY A 237 -5.06 14.69 -8.39
N ARG A 238 -6.26 14.11 -8.43
CA ARG A 238 -7.53 14.84 -8.45
C ARG A 238 -8.04 15.07 -7.02
N THR A 239 -9.17 15.76 -6.90
CA THR A 239 -9.86 16.03 -5.64
C THR A 239 -10.98 15.01 -5.38
N ALA A 240 -11.46 14.95 -4.14
CA ALA A 240 -12.62 14.13 -3.79
C ALA A 240 -13.88 14.48 -4.62
N ASP A 241 -14.06 15.73 -5.04
CA ASP A 241 -15.23 16.12 -5.86
C ASP A 241 -15.21 15.46 -7.24
N ALA A 242 -14.02 15.24 -7.82
CA ALA A 242 -13.89 14.51 -9.08
C ALA A 242 -14.29 13.04 -8.91
N LEU A 243 -13.91 12.41 -7.80
CA LEU A 243 -14.32 11.06 -7.46
C LEU A 243 -15.84 10.99 -7.23
N ILE A 244 -16.42 11.92 -6.46
CA ILE A 244 -17.87 12.00 -6.27
C ILE A 244 -18.58 12.07 -7.63
N HIS A 245 -18.10 12.93 -8.54
CA HIS A 245 -18.67 13.04 -9.88
C HIS A 245 -18.62 11.72 -10.66
N ALA A 246 -17.50 10.98 -10.58
CA ALA A 246 -17.37 9.67 -11.19
C ALA A 246 -18.38 8.66 -10.59
N LEU A 247 -18.50 8.61 -9.26
CA LEU A 247 -19.42 7.70 -8.56
C LEU A 247 -20.88 7.99 -8.88
N VAL A 248 -21.32 9.25 -8.88
CA VAL A 248 -22.73 9.58 -9.18
C VAL A 248 -23.10 9.38 -10.66
N THR A 249 -22.10 9.34 -11.55
CA THR A 249 -22.29 9.09 -12.98
C THR A 249 -22.26 7.59 -13.31
N ALA A 250 -21.56 6.80 -12.49
CA ALA A 250 -21.46 5.36 -12.66
C ALA A 250 -22.81 4.66 -12.45
N GLN A 251 -23.05 3.60 -13.22
CA GLN A 251 -24.23 2.76 -13.08
C GLN A 251 -23.84 1.45 -12.39
N PRO A 252 -24.51 1.04 -11.31
CA PRO A 252 -24.23 -0.24 -10.67
C PRO A 252 -24.48 -1.38 -11.65
N ALA A 253 -23.61 -2.38 -11.63
CA ALA A 253 -23.78 -3.59 -12.41
C ALA A 253 -25.03 -4.34 -11.92
N GLN A 254 -25.82 -4.89 -12.85
CA GLN A 254 -26.94 -5.76 -12.51
C GLN A 254 -26.38 -7.13 -12.09
N THR A 255 -26.12 -7.32 -10.81
CA THR A 255 -25.56 -8.58 -10.29
C THR A 255 -26.59 -9.38 -9.50
N ALA A 256 -26.59 -10.71 -9.67
CA ALA A 256 -27.42 -11.64 -8.88
C ALA A 256 -27.06 -11.62 -7.38
N GLN A 257 -25.87 -11.13 -7.04
CA GLN A 257 -25.32 -11.06 -5.68
C GLN A 257 -25.99 -9.99 -4.80
N GLN A 258 -26.44 -8.86 -5.37
CA GLN A 258 -27.24 -7.87 -4.63
C GLN A 258 -28.58 -8.45 -4.17
N SER A 259 -29.21 -9.31 -4.97
CA SER A 259 -30.45 -10.01 -4.61
C SER A 259 -30.25 -11.05 -3.51
N ALA A 260 -29.05 -11.65 -3.40
CA ALA A 260 -28.69 -12.61 -2.36
C ALA A 260 -28.32 -11.95 -1.03
N ARG A 261 -27.65 -10.78 -1.03
CA ARG A 261 -27.33 -10.03 0.20
C ARG A 261 -28.56 -9.49 0.93
N ASN A 262 -29.64 -9.22 0.20
CA ASN A 262 -30.93 -8.81 0.78
C ASN A 262 -31.71 -9.97 1.40
N ALA A 263 -31.23 -11.22 1.24
CA ALA A 263 -31.88 -12.40 1.77
C ALA A 263 -31.12 -12.92 3.00
N LEU A 264 -31.75 -12.72 4.17
CA LEU A 264 -31.54 -13.35 5.48
C LEU A 264 -30.64 -12.60 6.48
N PRO A 265 -31.17 -12.17 7.63
CA PRO A 265 -30.38 -12.14 8.85
C PRO A 265 -30.17 -13.59 9.31
N ALA A 266 -28.91 -14.03 9.39
CA ALA A 266 -28.59 -15.18 10.21
C ALA A 266 -28.63 -14.72 11.67
N ASP A 267 -29.81 -14.84 12.29
CA ASP A 267 -29.95 -14.71 13.73
C ASP A 267 -29.20 -15.89 14.36
N CYS A 268 -28.02 -15.65 14.92
CA CYS A 268 -27.19 -16.72 15.50
C CYS A 268 -27.60 -17.03 16.95
N GLY A 269 -28.91 -17.21 17.17
CA GLY A 269 -29.47 -17.75 18.42
C GLY A 269 -29.44 -16.84 19.63
#